data_AF-X1UTF5-F1
#
_entry.id   AF-X1UTF5-F1
#
_cell.length_a   1.000
_cell.length_b   1.000
_cell.length_c   1.000
_cell.angle_alpha   90.00
_cell.angle_beta   90.00
_cell.angle_gamma   90.00
#
_symmetry.space_group_name_H-M   'P 1'
#
loop_
_entity.id
_entity.type
_entity.pdbx_description
1 polymer ?
#
loop_
_entity_poly.entity_id
_entity_poly.type
_entity_poly.pdbx_seq_one_letter_code
_entity_poly.pdbx_strand_id
1 'polypeptide(L)' 'MKSILIIGGVRSGKSRFAQELALKLDKPVLFVATAEAGDEEMRRRIEEHKKARPSDWSTLEVTTHVGSQISQ' A
#
# COMPACT_ATOMS: atom_id res chain seq x y z
N MET A 1 6.29 14.55 14.07
CA MET A 1 6.12 13.70 12.88
C MET A 1 4.93 14.20 12.08
N LYS A 2 4.98 14.14 10.74
CA LYS A 2 3.87 14.56 9.88
C LYS A 2 3.17 13.32 9.33
N SER A 3 1.87 13.21 9.56
CA SER A 3 1.03 12.13 9.03
C SER A 3 0.02 12.71 8.05
N ILE A 4 -0.26 11.97 6.97
CA ILE A 4 -1.23 12.37 5.94
C ILE A 4 -2.29 11.27 5.87
N LEU A 5 -3.56 11.65 6.04
CA LEU A 5 -4.69 10.75 5.91
C LEU A 5 -5.38 11.01 4.56
N ILE A 6 -5.51 9.96 3.74
CA ILE A 6 -6.14 10.01 2.41
C ILE A 6 -7.39 9.14 2.47
N ILE A 7 -8.57 9.76 2.25
CA ILE A 7 -9.89 9.10 2.30
C ILE A 7 -10.67 9.31 1.00
N GLY A 8 -11.76 8.56 0.82
CA GLY A 8 -12.60 8.59 -0.39
C GLY A 8 -13.26 7.26 -0.71
N GLY A 9 -14.29 7.28 -1.56
CA GLY A 9 -15.12 6.11 -1.91
C GLY A 9 -14.38 5.00 -2.67
N VAL A 10 -15.01 3.84 -2.84
CA VAL A 10 -14.43 2.71 -3.58
C VAL A 10 -14.04 3.14 -4.99
N ARG A 11 -12.84 2.75 -5.46
CA ARG A 11 -12.27 3.12 -6.77
C ARG A 11 -12.04 4.62 -7.04
N SER A 12 -12.04 5.46 -6.00
CA SER A 12 -11.78 6.91 -6.15
C SER A 12 -10.31 7.30 -6.42
N GLY A 13 -9.41 6.34 -6.66
CA GLY A 13 -8.00 6.62 -6.98
C GLY A 13 -7.06 6.92 -5.80
N LYS A 14 -7.49 6.75 -4.55
CA LYS A 14 -6.67 7.05 -3.34
C LYS A 14 -5.28 6.41 -3.35
N SER A 15 -5.21 5.11 -3.64
CA SER A 15 -3.95 4.36 -3.62
C SER A 15 -2.97 4.91 -4.65
N ARG A 16 -3.46 5.26 -5.84
CA ARG A 16 -2.66 5.90 -6.90
C ARG A 16 -2.14 7.26 -6.46
N PHE A 17 -3.00 8.10 -5.90
CA PHE A 17 -2.59 9.42 -5.40
C PHE A 17 -1.54 9.31 -4.27
N ALA A 18 -1.71 8.37 -3.34
CA ALA A 18 -0.74 8.10 -2.29
C ALA A 18 0.62 7.66 -2.86
N GLN A 19 0.61 6.83 -3.91
CA GLN A 19 1.82 6.39 -4.58
C GLN A 19 2.55 7.54 -5.28
N GLU A 20 1.82 8.35 -6.05
CA GLU A 20 2.37 9.53 -6.74
C GLU A 20 2.96 10.56 -5.75
N LEU A 21 2.34 10.71 -4.57
CA LEU A 21 2.88 11.56 -3.51
C LEU A 21 4.19 10.99 -2.94
N ALA A 22 4.24 9.68 -2.68
CA ALA A 22 5.44 9.04 -2.13
C ALA A 22 6.61 9.07 -3.11
N LEU A 23 6.36 8.88 -4.42
CA LEU A 23 7.39 8.99 -5.47
C LEU A 23 8.05 10.39 -5.51
N LYS A 24 7.30 11.45 -5.18
CA LYS A 24 7.84 12.82 -5.14
C LYS A 24 8.75 13.10 -3.93
N LEU A 25 8.76 12.21 -2.93
CA LEU A 25 9.55 12.42 -1.72
C LEU A 25 11.01 11.98 -1.85
N ASP A 26 11.36 11.28 -2.94
CA ASP A 26 12.71 10.77 -3.24
C ASP A 26 13.40 10.11 -2.03
N LYS A 27 12.65 9.22 -1.37
CA LYS A 27 13.07 8.49 -0.17
C LYS A 27 12.71 7.02 -0.29
N PRO A 28 13.41 6.14 0.45
CA PRO A 28 12.98 4.76 0.58
C PRO A 28 11.52 4.67 1.04
N VAL A 29 10.72 3.89 0.32
CA VAL A 29 9.30 3.69 0.62
C VAL A 29 9.07 2.26 1.06
N LEU A 30 8.37 2.11 2.19
CA LEU A 30 7.77 0.84 2.61
C LEU A 30 6.28 0.85 2.28
N PHE A 31 5.86 -0.01 1.35
CA PHE A 31 4.45 -0.25 1.05
C PHE A 31 3.91 -1.30 2.02
N VAL A 32 2.96 -0.91 2.87
CA VAL A 32 2.31 -1.83 3.81
C VAL A 32 0.95 -2.26 3.24
N ALA A 33 0.84 -3.52 2.85
CA ALA A 33 -0.40 -4.10 2.34
C ALA A 33 -1.11 -4.86 3.46
N THR A 34 -2.30 -4.39 3.87
CA THR A 34 -3.05 -4.97 4.98
C THR A 34 -4.27 -5.80 4.55
N ALA A 35 -4.46 -5.99 3.25
CA ALA A 35 -5.59 -6.74 2.71
C ALA A 35 -5.28 -8.24 2.61
N GLU A 36 -6.22 -9.06 3.09
CA GLU A 36 -6.25 -10.52 2.89
C GLU A 36 -7.28 -10.87 1.83
N ALA A 37 -6.98 -11.82 0.95
CA ALA A 37 -7.93 -12.26 -0.07
C ALA A 37 -9.04 -13.12 0.55
N GLY A 38 -10.26 -12.57 0.66
CA GLY A 38 -11.44 -13.31 1.12
C GLY A 38 -12.11 -14.16 0.04
N ASP A 39 -11.89 -13.82 -1.23
CA ASP A 39 -12.45 -14.50 -2.41
C ASP A 39 -11.49 -14.42 -3.61
N GLU A 40 -11.84 -15.09 -4.71
CA GLU A 40 -11.01 -15.14 -5.90
C GLU A 40 -10.92 -13.79 -6.65
N GLU A 41 -11.99 -12.99 -6.60
CA GLU A 41 -11.98 -11.65 -7.20
C GLU A 41 -10.96 -10.76 -6.49
N MET A 42 -10.96 -10.77 -5.16
CA MET A 42 -10.03 -10.05 -4.31
C MET A 42 -8.60 -10.54 -4.52
N ARG A 43 -8.40 -11.86 -4.66
CA ARG A 43 -7.09 -12.43 -4.99
C ARG A 43 -6.56 -11.88 -6.31
N ARG A 44 -7.36 -11.87 -7.38
CA ARG A 44 -6.95 -11.32 -8.69
C ARG A 44 -6.60 -9.84 -8.59
N ARG A 45 -7.41 -9.06 -7.87
CA ARG A 45 -7.15 -7.62 -7.63
C ARG A 45 -5.88 -7.37 -6.84
N ILE A 46 -5.58 -8.22 -5.85
CA ILE A 46 -4.33 -8.15 -5.09
C ILE A 46 -3.14 -8.40 -6.01
N GLU A 47 -3.20 -9.42 -6.88
CA GLU A 47 -2.15 -9.72 -7.86
C GLU A 47 -1.91 -8.56 -8.85
N GLU A 48 -2.99 -7.94 -9.36
CA GLU A 48 -2.88 -6.74 -10.19
C GLU A 48 -2.22 -5.58 -9.42
N HIS A 49 -2.61 -5.36 -8.16
CA HIS A 49 -1.97 -4.35 -7.32
C HIS A 49 -0.51 -4.66 -7.04
N LYS A 50 -0.12 -5.92 -6.83
CA LYS A 50 1.28 -6.32 -6.65
C LYS A 50 2.11 -5.94 -7.86
N LYS A 51 1.61 -6.21 -9.07
CA LYS A 51 2.28 -5.86 -10.34
C LYS A 51 2.40 -4.35 -10.59
N ALA A 52 1.46 -3.56 -10.07
CA ALA A 52 1.46 -2.11 -10.23
C ALA A 52 2.39 -1.37 -9.24
N ARG A 53 2.95 -2.07 -8.23
CA ARG A 53 3.88 -1.46 -7.27
C ARG A 53 5.21 -1.14 -7.94
N PRO A 54 5.83 0.02 -7.66
CA PRO A 54 7.21 0.28 -8.07
C PRO A 54 8.15 -0.81 -7.55
N SER A 55 9.05 -1.32 -8.42
CA SER A 55 10.01 -2.38 -8.08
C SER A 55 10.96 -1.99 -6.95
N ASP A 56 11.24 -0.69 -6.83
CA ASP A 56 12.24 -0.15 -5.91
C ASP A 56 11.70 0.00 -4.49
N TRP A 57 10.43 -0.35 -4.27
CA TRP A 57 9.78 -0.24 -2.97
C TRP A 57 9.80 -1.57 -2.22
N SER A 58 10.16 -1.51 -0.95
CA SER A 58 9.97 -2.63 -0.05
C SER A 58 8.48 -2.82 0.21
N THR A 59 8.02 -4.07 0.26
CA THR A 59 6.63 -4.41 0.59
C THR A 59 6.59 -5.21 1.88
N LEU A 60 5.72 -4.82 2.80
CA LEU A 60 5.32 -5.59 3.97
C LEU A 60 3.85 -5.99 3.84
N GLU A 61 3.58 -7.29 3.71
CA GLU A 61 2.21 -7.83 3.68
C GLU A 61 1.86 -8.33 5.09
N VAL A 62 0.97 -7.62 5.78
CA VAL A 62 0.63 -7.87 7.19
C VAL A 62 -0.78 -7.39 7.48
N THR A 63 -1.62 -8.22 8.08
CA THR A 63 -3.03 -7.88 8.28
C THR A 63 -3.35 -7.24 9.62
N THR A 64 -2.59 -7.58 10.66
CA THR A 64 -2.76 -7.02 12.01
C THR A 64 -1.40 -6.78 12.65
N HIS A 65 -1.35 -6.03 13.76
CA HIS A 65 -0.09 -5.75 14.48
C HIS A 65 0.97 -5.04 13.61
N VAL A 66 0.52 -4.19 12.68
CA VAL A 66 1.37 -3.45 11.74
C VAL A 66 2.51 -2.71 12.46
N GLY A 67 2.19 -2.03 13.56
CA GLY A 67 3.16 -1.21 14.30
C GLY A 67 4.36 -2.01 14.84
N SER A 68 4.16 -3.27 15.25
CA SER A 68 5.26 -4.13 15.71
C SER A 68 6.05 -4.78 14.57
N GLN A 69 5.51 -4.77 13.34
CA GLN A 69 6.17 -5.35 12.17
C GLN A 69 6.93 -4.32 11.34
N ILE A 70 6.64 -3.03 11.52
CA ILE A 70 7.47 -1.95 10.97
C ILE A 70 8.68 -1.82 11.91
N SER A 71 9.69 -2.64 11.69
CA SER A 71 10.99 -2.52 12.38
C SER A 71 11.68 -1.22 11.94
N GLN A 72 12.18 -0.45 12.92
CA GLN A 72 13.04 0.71 12.69
C GLN A 72 14.40 0.31 12.12
#